data_AF-A0AAE8ZY62-F1
#
_entry.id   AF-A0AAE8ZY62-F1
#
_cell.length_a   1.000
_cell.length_b   1.000
_cell.length_c   1.000
_cell.angle_alpha   90.00
_cell.angle_beta   90.00
_cell.angle_gamma   90.00
#
_symmetry.space_group_name_H-M   'P 1'
#
loop_
_entity.id
_entity.type
_entity.pdbx_description
1 polymer ?
#
loop_
_entity_poly.entity_id
_entity_poly.type
_entity_poly.pdbx_seq_one_letter_code
_entity_poly.pdbx_strand_id
1 'polypeptide(L)'
;MHTDSAGGNYSISALTAPATTTSTTPSTTTATTTTTSTTTTTTATTTTSTTTTTTTMTTTTTVLTEAPFPCTGCAKIYDTACQGFGIPSIFDWCPQAAEVGVTYFLGAVAALPFLPQNSCSTTIVCPPGTTPRINLFGSSIPAPTPATLAYCEETGPNAGKWYTGAPPFSFELSSLTCQNIASG
;
A
#
# COMPACT_ATOMS: atom_id res chain seq x y z
N MET A 1 1.21 -56.26 4.89
CA MET A 1 1.59 -55.34 5.99
C MET A 1 1.62 -53.95 5.37
N HIS A 2 0.87 -52.96 5.89
CA HIS A 2 0.80 -51.55 5.42
C HIS A 2 0.53 -51.34 3.90
N THR A 3 -0.70 -51.01 3.49
CA THR A 3 -1.24 -49.64 3.34
C THR A 3 -0.48 -48.77 2.34
N ASP A 4 -1.11 -48.48 1.20
CA ASP A 4 -0.71 -47.44 0.26
C ASP A 4 -1.93 -46.58 -0.12
N SER A 5 -1.71 -45.31 -0.47
CA SER A 5 -2.71 -44.24 -0.31
C SER A 5 -3.22 -43.63 -1.62
N ALA A 6 -4.56 -43.50 -1.68
CA ALA A 6 -5.36 -42.51 -2.40
C ALA A 6 -4.79 -41.86 -3.70
N GLY A 7 -5.16 -42.43 -4.85
CA GLY A 7 -5.41 -41.68 -6.09
C GLY A 7 -6.83 -41.99 -6.57
N GLY A 8 -7.67 -40.98 -6.82
CA GLY A 8 -9.08 -41.20 -7.15
C GLY A 8 -9.75 -39.98 -7.80
N ASN A 9 -10.17 -40.13 -9.06
CA ASN A 9 -10.77 -39.07 -9.87
C ASN A 9 -12.11 -38.56 -9.34
N TYR A 10 -12.37 -37.28 -9.61
CA TYR A 10 -13.70 -36.68 -9.52
C TYR A 10 -14.66 -37.30 -10.54
N SER A 11 -15.91 -37.56 -10.14
CA SER A 11 -17.01 -37.84 -11.05
C SER A 11 -18.36 -37.37 -10.51
N ILE A 12 -19.24 -37.12 -11.47
CA ILE A 12 -20.44 -36.28 -11.46
C ILE A 12 -21.62 -36.80 -10.62
N SER A 13 -22.47 -35.86 -10.19
CA SER A 13 -23.64 -36.07 -9.33
C SER A 13 -24.92 -36.45 -10.08
N ALA A 14 -25.72 -37.35 -9.49
CA ALA A 14 -27.18 -37.38 -9.58
C ALA A 14 -27.75 -38.33 -8.51
N LEU A 15 -28.79 -37.92 -7.77
CA LEU A 15 -29.58 -38.80 -6.87
C LEU A 15 -31.04 -38.34 -6.83
N THR A 16 -31.95 -39.31 -6.89
CA THR A 16 -33.36 -39.14 -7.29
C THR A 16 -34.33 -39.29 -6.10
N ALA A 17 -35.53 -38.71 -6.22
CA ALA A 17 -36.58 -38.71 -5.20
C ALA A 17 -37.39 -40.02 -5.08
N PRO A 18 -38.23 -40.17 -4.02
CA PRO A 18 -39.39 -41.07 -4.00
C PRO A 18 -40.75 -40.32 -3.96
N ALA A 19 -41.87 -41.04 -4.17
CA ALA A 19 -43.18 -40.49 -4.53
C ALA A 19 -44.40 -41.02 -3.73
N THR A 20 -45.52 -40.28 -3.75
CA THR A 20 -46.91 -40.61 -3.30
C THR A 20 -47.85 -39.43 -3.65
N THR A 21 -49.18 -39.51 -3.89
CA THR A 21 -50.10 -40.53 -4.45
C THR A 21 -51.40 -39.84 -4.97
N THR A 22 -52.27 -40.57 -5.69
CA THR A 22 -53.50 -40.06 -6.37
C THR A 22 -54.80 -40.44 -5.63
N SER A 23 -55.92 -39.66 -5.74
CA SER A 23 -57.30 -40.21 -6.01
C SER A 23 -58.44 -39.16 -6.23
N THR A 24 -59.19 -39.26 -7.36
CA THR A 24 -60.68 -39.21 -7.59
C THR A 24 -61.63 -38.15 -6.91
N THR A 25 -62.76 -37.64 -7.46
CA THR A 25 -63.45 -37.36 -8.79
C THR A 25 -64.77 -36.57 -8.45
N PRO A 26 -65.87 -36.43 -9.25
CA PRO A 26 -66.11 -35.95 -10.63
C PRO A 26 -67.15 -34.77 -10.83
N SER A 27 -66.98 -34.02 -11.92
CA SER A 27 -67.96 -33.52 -12.94
C SER A 27 -69.38 -32.96 -12.64
N THR A 28 -69.69 -31.79 -13.26
CA THR A 28 -70.97 -31.54 -14.00
C THR A 28 -70.75 -30.49 -15.11
N THR A 29 -71.51 -30.54 -16.22
CA THR A 29 -71.30 -29.76 -17.46
C THR A 29 -72.39 -28.72 -17.71
N THR A 30 -72.04 -27.52 -18.19
CA THR A 30 -72.98 -26.55 -18.80
C THR A 30 -72.27 -25.77 -19.93
N ALA A 31 -72.97 -25.53 -21.04
CA ALA A 31 -72.41 -24.92 -22.26
C ALA A 31 -72.58 -23.39 -22.29
N THR A 32 -71.66 -22.65 -22.94
CA THR A 32 -71.90 -21.25 -23.32
C THR A 32 -71.14 -20.81 -24.58
N THR A 33 -71.80 -19.93 -25.32
CA THR A 33 -71.61 -19.33 -26.64
C THR A 33 -70.21 -18.81 -27.03
N THR A 34 -69.88 -18.96 -28.31
CA THR A 34 -68.72 -18.34 -29.00
C THR A 34 -68.78 -16.80 -28.99
N THR A 35 -67.66 -16.13 -28.75
CA THR A 35 -67.49 -14.70 -29.06
C THR A 35 -66.14 -14.47 -29.74
N THR A 36 -66.15 -13.99 -30.99
CA THR A 36 -64.92 -13.65 -31.74
C THR A 36 -64.38 -12.31 -31.27
N SER A 37 -63.22 -12.31 -30.61
CA SER A 37 -62.51 -11.09 -30.23
C SER A 37 -61.24 -10.92 -31.05
N THR A 38 -61.20 -9.90 -31.91
CA THR A 38 -60.03 -9.57 -32.73
C THR A 38 -59.03 -8.77 -31.89
N THR A 39 -58.00 -9.42 -31.35
CA THR A 39 -56.96 -8.75 -30.56
C THR A 39 -55.93 -8.11 -31.47
N THR A 40 -55.78 -6.78 -31.41
CA THR A 40 -54.80 -6.04 -32.22
C THR A 40 -53.42 -6.09 -31.56
N THR A 41 -52.52 -6.92 -32.07
CA THR A 41 -51.14 -7.03 -31.57
C THR A 41 -50.37 -5.74 -31.85
N THR A 42 -50.03 -5.00 -30.79
CA THR A 42 -49.19 -3.81 -30.89
C THR A 42 -47.75 -4.16 -30.55
N THR A 43 -46.86 -4.18 -31.53
CA THR A 43 -45.43 -4.49 -31.33
C THR A 43 -44.73 -3.30 -30.69
N ALA A 44 -44.42 -3.39 -29.40
CA ALA A 44 -43.62 -2.38 -28.69
C ALA A 44 -42.13 -2.53 -29.05
N THR A 45 -41.52 -1.49 -29.62
CA THR A 45 -40.09 -1.47 -29.95
C THR A 45 -39.28 -0.99 -28.74
N THR A 46 -38.67 -1.91 -28.00
CA THR A 46 -37.80 -1.58 -26.86
C THR A 46 -36.50 -0.95 -27.35
N THR A 47 -36.26 0.32 -27.02
CA THR A 47 -35.01 1.03 -27.34
C THR A 47 -34.03 0.92 -26.16
N THR A 48 -32.96 0.16 -26.32
CA THR A 48 -31.90 0.03 -25.30
C THR A 48 -30.93 1.21 -25.39
N SER A 49 -30.94 2.08 -24.38
CA SER A 49 -29.97 3.18 -24.26
C SER A 49 -28.79 2.75 -23.39
N THR A 50 -27.56 2.87 -23.90
CA THR A 50 -26.33 2.56 -23.17
C THR A 50 -25.79 3.82 -22.49
N THR A 51 -25.68 3.81 -21.16
CA THR A 51 -25.11 4.93 -20.39
C THR A 51 -23.61 4.73 -20.17
N THR A 52 -22.78 5.61 -20.73
CA THR A 52 -21.32 5.59 -20.52
C THR A 52 -20.93 6.48 -19.34
N THR A 53 -20.58 5.87 -18.20
CA THR A 53 -20.05 6.60 -17.03
C THR A 53 -18.58 6.94 -17.24
N THR A 54 -18.25 8.23 -17.30
CA THR A 54 -16.86 8.70 -17.38
C THR A 54 -16.36 9.08 -15.98
N THR A 55 -15.38 8.36 -15.45
CA THR A 55 -14.79 8.63 -14.14
C THR A 55 -13.63 9.61 -14.26
N THR A 56 -13.85 10.87 -13.88
CA THR A 56 -12.78 11.88 -13.87
C THR A 56 -11.92 11.70 -12.61
N MET A 57 -10.66 11.30 -12.77
CA MET A 57 -9.69 11.31 -11.68
C MET A 57 -9.26 12.74 -11.35
N THR A 58 -9.59 13.22 -10.15
CA THR A 58 -9.11 14.52 -9.66
C THR A 58 -7.74 14.34 -9.02
N THR A 59 -6.69 14.80 -9.70
CA THR A 59 -5.33 14.82 -9.13
C THR A 59 -5.21 15.98 -8.14
N THR A 60 -5.50 15.71 -6.86
CA THR A 60 -5.27 16.67 -5.77
C THR A 60 -3.78 16.94 -5.65
N THR A 61 -3.34 18.10 -6.15
CA THR A 61 -1.95 18.56 -5.98
C THR A 61 -1.81 19.18 -4.60
N THR A 62 -1.59 18.35 -3.57
CA THR A 62 -1.15 18.83 -2.26
C THR A 62 0.27 19.39 -2.40
N VAL A 63 0.43 20.70 -2.23
CA VAL A 63 1.75 21.34 -2.14
C VAL A 63 2.39 20.92 -0.82
N LEU A 64 3.16 19.83 -0.89
CA LEU A 64 3.78 19.20 0.26
C LEU A 64 4.93 20.07 0.75
N THR A 65 4.61 20.98 1.65
CA THR A 65 5.56 21.95 2.22
C THR A 65 6.46 21.20 3.20
N GLU A 66 7.76 21.20 2.96
CA GLU A 66 8.73 20.58 3.85
C GLU A 66 8.66 21.24 5.24
N ALA A 67 8.75 20.43 6.30
CA ALA A 67 8.82 20.95 7.66
C ALA A 67 10.05 21.86 7.83
N PRO A 68 9.97 22.94 8.62
CA PRO A 68 11.12 23.79 8.88
C PRO A 68 12.22 22.97 9.56
N PHE A 69 13.45 23.10 9.05
CA PHE A 69 14.61 22.43 9.61
C PHE A 69 15.10 23.21 10.86
N PRO A 70 15.02 22.65 12.08
CA PRO A 70 15.24 23.40 13.32
C PRO A 70 16.70 23.37 13.80
N CYS A 71 17.57 22.72 13.04
CA CYS A 71 18.94 22.40 13.40
C CYS A 71 19.91 23.39 12.72
N THR A 72 21.03 23.70 13.37
CA THR A 72 21.92 24.83 13.01
C THR A 72 23.36 24.40 12.74
N GLY A 73 23.89 23.43 13.51
CA GLY A 73 25.20 22.82 13.26
C GLY A 73 25.14 21.69 12.22
N CYS A 74 23.98 21.03 12.10
CA CYS A 74 23.75 19.91 11.20
C CYS A 74 23.17 20.36 9.84
N ALA A 75 23.53 19.68 8.75
CA ALA A 75 22.78 19.73 7.49
C ALA A 75 21.67 18.65 7.49
N LYS A 76 20.73 18.69 6.53
CA LYS A 76 19.75 17.61 6.34
C LYS A 76 20.48 16.34 5.88
N ILE A 77 20.22 15.21 6.55
CA ILE A 77 20.81 13.90 6.19
C ILE A 77 20.05 13.15 5.08
N TYR A 78 18.82 13.56 4.77
CA TYR A 78 18.09 12.95 3.67
C TYR A 78 18.73 13.33 2.35
N ASP A 79 18.97 12.35 1.47
CA ASP A 79 19.63 12.62 0.21
C ASP A 79 18.76 13.50 -0.71
N THR A 80 19.30 14.65 -1.10
CA THR A 80 18.64 15.60 -1.99
C THR A 80 18.73 15.18 -3.46
N ALA A 81 19.49 14.13 -3.79
CA ALA A 81 19.48 13.51 -5.11
C ALA A 81 18.18 12.73 -5.39
N CYS A 82 17.37 12.41 -4.37
CA CYS A 82 16.10 11.72 -4.55
C CYS A 82 15.04 12.63 -5.20
N GLN A 83 14.65 12.28 -6.43
CA GLN A 83 13.78 13.10 -7.26
C GLN A 83 12.30 12.72 -7.23
N GLY A 84 11.94 11.61 -6.60
CA GLY A 84 10.55 11.13 -6.52
C GLY A 84 10.34 9.78 -7.18
N PHE A 85 9.07 9.37 -7.24
CA PHE A 85 8.66 8.09 -7.84
C PHE A 85 9.08 7.95 -9.31
N GLY A 86 9.76 6.85 -9.63
CA GLY A 86 10.09 6.46 -11.00
C GLY A 86 11.27 7.20 -11.65
N ILE A 87 12.02 8.02 -10.90
CA ILE A 87 13.19 8.77 -11.37
C ILE A 87 14.45 8.32 -10.62
N PRO A 88 15.56 7.96 -11.30
CA PRO A 88 15.76 7.94 -12.75
C PRO A 88 15.02 6.83 -13.50
N SER A 89 14.53 5.78 -12.83
CA SER A 89 13.71 4.74 -13.47
C SER A 89 12.70 4.10 -12.52
N ILE A 90 11.74 3.32 -13.03
CA ILE A 90 10.77 2.60 -12.19
C ILE A 90 11.39 1.49 -11.31
N PHE A 91 12.62 1.07 -11.62
CA PHE A 91 13.37 0.03 -10.90
C PHE A 91 14.52 0.56 -10.05
N ASP A 92 14.85 1.84 -10.19
CA ASP A 92 15.83 2.56 -9.38
C ASP A 92 15.31 3.99 -9.19
N TRP A 93 14.66 4.22 -8.05
CA TRP A 93 14.11 5.50 -7.63
C TRP A 93 14.09 5.62 -6.11
N CYS A 94 14.07 6.86 -5.65
CA CYS A 94 13.80 7.20 -4.26
C CYS A 94 12.83 8.40 -4.14
N PRO A 95 11.82 8.32 -3.25
CA PRO A 95 10.91 9.42 -2.99
C PRO A 95 11.66 10.62 -2.38
N GLN A 96 11.11 11.82 -2.55
CA GLN A 96 11.65 13.04 -1.97
C GLN A 96 11.45 13.05 -0.44
N ALA A 97 12.27 13.82 0.28
CA ALA A 97 12.16 13.99 1.73
C ALA A 97 10.73 14.40 2.18
N ALA A 98 10.09 15.24 1.37
CA ALA A 98 8.71 15.68 1.56
C ALA A 98 7.72 14.49 1.49
N GLU A 99 7.82 13.65 0.46
CA GLU A 99 6.94 12.49 0.21
C GLU A 99 7.07 11.41 1.31
N VAL A 100 8.26 11.27 1.88
CA VAL A 100 8.53 10.39 3.03
C VAL A 100 8.02 11.01 4.35
N GLY A 101 7.76 12.31 4.39
CA GLY A 101 7.41 13.03 5.61
C GLY A 101 8.58 13.16 6.57
N VAL A 102 9.81 13.33 6.07
CA VAL A 102 11.00 13.47 6.91
C VAL A 102 10.89 14.70 7.79
N THR A 103 10.88 14.49 9.11
CA THR A 103 10.86 15.55 10.12
C THR A 103 12.16 15.54 10.93
N TYR A 104 12.65 16.74 11.24
CA TYR A 104 13.84 16.95 12.05
C TYR A 104 13.46 17.60 13.37
N PHE A 105 14.12 17.20 14.45
CA PHE A 105 13.85 17.68 15.80
C PHE A 105 15.14 18.04 16.52
N LEU A 106 15.25 19.27 17.01
CA LEU A 106 16.34 19.69 17.88
C LEU A 106 16.04 19.23 19.31
N GLY A 107 16.98 18.51 19.95
CA GLY A 107 16.88 18.09 21.35
C GLY A 107 15.87 16.98 21.67
N ALA A 108 15.02 16.55 20.72
CA ALA A 108 14.12 15.41 20.92
C ALA A 108 14.86 14.07 21.13
N VAL A 109 16.16 14.05 20.82
CA VAL A 109 17.07 12.95 21.15
C VAL A 109 17.16 12.71 22.66
N ALA A 110 16.72 13.66 23.51
CA ALA A 110 16.47 13.46 24.93
C ALA A 110 15.46 12.34 25.25
N ALA A 111 14.61 11.94 24.30
CA ALA A 111 13.75 10.75 24.43
C ALA A 111 14.56 9.43 24.42
N LEU A 112 15.83 9.48 23.98
CA LEU A 112 16.79 8.39 24.01
C LEU A 112 17.91 8.78 24.99
N PRO A 113 17.82 8.39 26.28
CA PRO A 113 18.65 8.95 27.37
C PRO A 113 20.15 8.62 27.29
N PHE A 114 20.58 7.95 26.21
CA PHE A 114 21.97 7.62 25.88
C PHE A 114 22.57 8.54 24.79
N LEU A 115 21.80 9.47 24.22
CA LEU A 115 22.25 10.39 23.18
C LEU A 115 22.43 11.82 23.72
N PRO A 116 23.32 12.65 23.13
CA PRO A 116 23.63 13.97 23.67
C PRO A 116 22.44 14.92 23.57
N GLN A 117 22.10 15.61 24.67
CA GLN A 117 20.94 16.52 24.75
C GLN A 117 20.86 17.57 23.64
N ASN A 118 22.01 18.07 23.16
CA ASN A 118 22.13 19.09 22.12
C ASN A 118 22.42 18.45 20.75
N SER A 119 21.58 17.48 20.36
CA SER A 119 21.67 16.84 19.05
C SER A 119 20.43 17.14 18.21
N CYS A 120 20.62 17.26 16.90
CA CYS A 120 19.54 17.13 15.93
C CYS A 120 19.17 15.64 15.83
N SER A 121 17.89 15.29 15.64
CA SER A 121 17.50 13.94 15.27
C SER A 121 16.42 13.90 14.19
N THR A 122 16.37 12.78 13.49
CA THR A 122 15.26 12.40 12.62
C THR A 122 15.04 10.89 12.73
N THR A 123 13.79 10.46 12.59
CA THR A 123 13.42 9.05 12.50
C THR A 123 12.66 8.88 11.19
N ILE A 124 13.20 8.05 10.32
CA ILE A 124 12.68 7.89 8.96
C ILE A 124 11.98 6.55 8.85
N VAL A 125 10.71 6.61 8.48
CA VAL A 125 9.84 5.46 8.18
C VAL A 125 9.55 5.50 6.69
N CYS A 126 10.05 4.51 5.95
CA CYS A 126 9.93 4.52 4.50
C CYS A 126 8.54 4.07 4.03
N PRO A 127 7.95 4.71 3.00
CA PRO A 127 6.68 4.29 2.42
C PRO A 127 6.69 2.83 1.91
N PRO A 128 5.53 2.14 1.88
CA PRO A 128 5.42 0.80 1.30
C PRO A 128 5.99 0.72 -0.12
N GLY A 129 6.71 -0.36 -0.42
CA GLY A 129 7.43 -0.53 -1.69
C GLY A 129 8.84 0.09 -1.70
N THR A 130 9.24 0.79 -0.64
CA THR A 130 10.62 1.27 -0.44
C THR A 130 11.24 0.67 0.83
N THR A 131 12.55 0.78 0.99
CA THR A 131 13.32 0.32 2.14
C THR A 131 14.35 1.38 2.51
N PRO A 132 14.57 1.68 3.80
CA PRO A 132 15.57 2.65 4.20
C PRO A 132 16.97 2.15 3.83
N ARG A 133 17.77 3.04 3.25
CA ARG A 133 19.20 2.85 3.03
C ARG A 133 19.98 3.92 3.75
N ILE A 134 21.13 3.53 4.27
CA ILE A 134 22.08 4.42 4.91
C ILE A 134 23.42 4.27 4.20
N ASN A 135 24.08 5.39 3.95
CA ASN A 135 25.45 5.40 3.46
C ASN A 135 26.41 5.37 4.66
N LEU A 136 27.01 4.21 4.93
CA LEU A 136 28.05 4.02 5.93
C LEU A 136 29.41 3.91 5.25
N PHE A 137 30.37 4.74 5.64
CA PHE A 137 31.75 4.71 5.14
C PHE A 137 31.85 4.76 3.59
N GLY A 138 30.91 5.44 2.91
CA GLY A 138 30.85 5.53 1.45
C GLY A 138 30.13 4.37 0.76
N SER A 139 29.58 3.40 1.50
CA SER A 139 28.79 2.29 0.98
C SER A 139 27.32 2.41 1.39
N SER A 140 26.40 2.39 0.41
CA SER A 140 24.95 2.31 0.66
C SER A 140 24.57 0.90 1.10
N ILE A 141 24.00 0.77 2.30
CA ILE A 141 23.52 -0.51 2.86
C ILE A 141 22.04 -0.41 3.28
N PRO A 142 21.31 -1.54 3.35
CA PRO A 142 19.99 -1.58 3.98
C PRO A 142 20.07 -1.17 5.46
N ALA A 143 19.19 -0.27 5.89
CA ALA A 143 19.06 0.14 7.28
C ALA A 143 17.97 -0.66 8.00
N PRO A 144 17.91 -0.63 9.35
CA PRO A 144 16.86 -1.30 10.11
C PRO A 144 15.45 -0.79 9.75
N THR A 145 14.55 -1.72 9.46
CA THR A 145 13.12 -1.50 9.26
C THR A 145 12.33 -1.74 10.55
N PRO A 146 11.15 -1.11 10.76
CA PRO A 146 10.47 -0.18 9.85
C PRO A 146 10.95 1.27 9.94
N ALA A 147 11.75 1.60 10.96
CA ALA A 147 12.18 2.96 11.26
C ALA A 147 13.69 3.02 11.47
N THR A 148 14.36 3.95 10.78
CA THR A 148 15.79 4.24 10.97
C THR A 148 15.95 5.55 11.71
N LEU A 149 16.57 5.51 12.89
CA LEU A 149 16.98 6.69 13.65
C LEU A 149 18.31 7.23 13.11
N ALA A 150 18.38 8.54 12.93
CA ALA A 150 19.62 9.28 12.75
C ALA A 150 19.69 10.45 13.75
N TYR A 151 20.88 10.74 14.26
CA TYR A 151 21.14 11.90 15.12
C TYR A 151 22.44 12.59 14.70
N CYS A 152 22.56 13.90 14.94
CA CYS A 152 23.75 14.67 14.63
C CYS A 152 24.07 15.65 15.76
N GLU A 153 25.35 15.78 16.09
CA GLU A 153 25.81 16.69 17.13
C GLU A 153 25.74 18.15 16.63
N GLU A 154 25.03 19.04 17.34
CA GLU A 154 24.98 20.47 16.97
C GLU A 154 26.25 21.22 17.38
N THR A 155 26.96 20.69 18.39
CA THR A 155 28.10 21.36 19.03
C THR A 155 29.13 20.33 19.49
N GLY A 156 30.40 20.71 19.52
CA GLY A 156 31.51 19.85 19.97
C GLY A 156 32.42 19.38 18.83
N PRO A 157 33.34 18.44 19.09
CA PRO A 157 34.34 18.01 18.10
C PRO A 157 33.75 17.34 16.85
N ASN A 158 32.57 16.72 16.95
CA ASN A 158 31.89 16.08 15.83
C ASN A 158 30.72 16.90 15.28
N ALA A 159 30.66 18.21 15.57
CA ALA A 159 29.54 19.05 15.16
C ALA A 159 29.27 18.95 13.65
N GLY A 160 28.00 18.74 13.27
CA GLY A 160 27.57 18.55 11.89
C GLY A 160 27.68 17.12 11.34
N LYS A 161 28.26 16.16 12.09
CA LYS A 161 28.30 14.74 11.71
C LYS A 161 27.03 14.01 12.14
N TRP A 162 26.48 13.21 11.22
CA TRP A 162 25.34 12.34 11.49
C TRP A 162 25.78 10.94 11.89
N TYR A 163 24.97 10.29 12.72
CA TYR A 163 25.20 8.98 13.29
C TYR A 163 23.89 8.18 13.36
N THR A 164 24.01 6.85 13.38
CA THR A 164 22.93 5.92 13.70
C THR A 164 23.36 4.88 14.74
N GLY A 165 22.40 4.16 15.29
CA GLY A 165 22.61 3.17 16.34
C GLY A 165 22.52 3.75 17.76
N ALA A 166 23.08 3.02 18.72
CA ALA A 166 23.14 3.39 20.12
C ALA A 166 24.51 2.99 20.70
N PRO A 167 25.07 3.72 21.68
CA PRO A 167 26.34 3.35 22.32
C PRO A 167 26.31 1.91 22.86
N PRO A 168 27.38 1.11 22.67
CA PRO A 168 28.68 1.48 22.09
C PRO A 168 28.77 1.36 20.56
N PHE A 169 27.68 1.01 19.86
CA PHE A 169 27.64 0.72 18.43
C PHE A 169 26.97 1.86 17.64
N SER A 170 27.59 3.04 17.68
CA SER A 170 27.22 4.19 16.86
C SER A 170 28.07 4.25 15.59
N PHE A 171 27.45 4.44 14.43
CA PHE A 171 28.14 4.50 13.12
C PHE A 171 27.86 5.84 12.43
N GLU A 172 28.89 6.46 11.83
CA GLU A 172 28.75 7.72 11.10
C GLU A 172 27.98 7.52 9.78
N LEU A 173 26.94 8.32 9.57
CA LEU A 173 26.12 8.38 8.36
C LEU A 173 26.61 9.49 7.42
N SER A 174 26.68 9.19 6.13
CA SER A 174 26.90 10.20 5.08
C SER A 174 25.62 10.63 4.36
N SER A 175 24.64 9.73 4.22
CA SER A 175 23.29 10.04 3.72
C SER A 175 22.29 8.97 4.20
N LEU A 176 21.00 9.31 4.15
CA LEU A 176 19.89 8.40 4.39
C LEU A 176 18.84 8.58 3.29
N THR A 177 18.36 7.49 2.70
CA THR A 177 17.29 7.50 1.70
C THR A 177 16.26 6.42 1.98
N CYS A 178 15.09 6.55 1.37
CA CYS A 178 14.25 5.40 1.10
C CYS A 178 14.51 5.02 -0.36
N GLN A 179 14.93 3.80 -0.69
CA GLN A 179 15.06 3.37 -2.09
C GLN A 179 14.01 2.30 -2.38
N ASN A 180 13.53 2.23 -3.62
CA ASN A 180 12.58 1.20 -4.02
C ASN A 180 13.11 -0.21 -3.71
N ILE A 181 12.19 -1.11 -3.37
CA ILE A 181 12.47 -2.54 -3.31
C ILE A 181 12.54 -3.01 -4.77
N ALA A 182 13.76 -3.22 -5.28
CA ALA A 182 13.96 -3.88 -6.56
C ALA A 182 13.46 -5.33 -6.44
N SER A 183 12.27 -5.61 -6.99
CA SER A 183 11.85 -6.99 -7.24
C SER A 183 12.67 -7.52 -8.39
N GLY A 184 13.64 -8.39 -8.07
CA GLY A 184 14.15 -9.37 -9.03
C GLY A 184 13.11 -10.45 -9.34
#